data_AF-A0A9X7CC48-F1
#
_entry.id   AF-A0A9X7CC48-F1
#
_cell.length_a   1.000
_cell.length_b   1.000
_cell.length_c   1.000
_cell.angle_alpha   90.00
_cell.angle_beta   90.00
_cell.angle_gamma   90.00
#
_symmetry.space_group_name_H-M   'P 1'
#
loop_
_entity.id
_entity.type
_entity.pdbx_description
1 polymer ?
#
loop_
_entity_poly.entity_id
_entity_poly.type
_entity_poly.pdbx_seq_one_letter_code
_entity_poly.pdbx_strand_id
1 'polypeptide(L)' 'MYEDVICGCFYCLEIFHPEKITEWWDDDNTAVCPHCGIDSIIGENSGFKITEMFLSEMHKRWF' A
#
# COMPACT_ATOMS: atom_id res chain seq x y z
N MET A 1 7.88 1.61 15.06
CA MET A 1 6.73 0.69 15.21
C MET A 1 5.78 1.04 14.10
N TYR A 2 5.44 0.12 13.20
CA TYR A 2 4.45 0.39 12.17
C TYR A 2 3.11 0.66 12.86
N GLU A 3 2.46 1.79 12.54
CA GLU A 3 1.15 2.11 13.11
C GLU A 3 0.04 1.29 12.46
N ASP A 4 0.23 0.88 11.21
CA ASP A 4 -0.67 -0.01 10.47
C ASP A 4 -0.38 -1.48 10.82
N VAL A 5 -1.41 -2.33 10.83
CA VAL A 5 -1.29 -3.79 10.81
C VAL A 5 -1.50 -4.39 9.41
N ILE A 6 -2.03 -3.59 8.47
CA ILE A 6 -2.24 -4.01 7.07
C ILE A 6 -2.03 -2.85 6.10
N CYS A 7 -1.37 -3.15 4.99
CA CYS A 7 -1.22 -2.25 3.84
C CYS A 7 -1.72 -2.95 2.58
N GLY A 8 -2.10 -2.15 1.58
CA GLY A 8 -2.47 -2.65 0.26
C GLY A 8 -1.83 -1.83 -0.85
N CYS A 9 -1.37 -2.49 -1.90
CA CYS A 9 -0.95 -1.80 -3.12
C CYS A 9 -2.12 -1.74 -4.11
N PHE A 10 -2.60 -0.55 -4.45
CA PHE A 10 -3.73 -0.40 -5.38
C PHE A 10 -3.33 -0.50 -6.86
N TYR A 11 -2.06 -0.78 -7.16
CA TYR A 11 -1.63 -1.14 -8.51
C TYR A 11 -1.62 -2.65 -8.74
N CYS A 12 -0.87 -3.43 -7.96
CA CYS A 12 -0.84 -4.88 -8.10
C CYS A 12 -1.92 -5.62 -7.30
N LEU A 13 -2.73 -4.90 -6.51
CA LEU A 13 -3.83 -5.40 -5.68
C LEU A 13 -3.41 -6.31 -4.51
N GLU A 14 -2.11 -6.40 -4.22
CA GLU A 14 -1.57 -7.18 -3.11
C GLU A 14 -1.86 -6.51 -1.76
N ILE A 15 -2.25 -7.34 -0.77
CA ILE A 15 -2.47 -6.95 0.62
C ILE A 15 -1.41 -7.64 1.48
N PHE A 16 -0.71 -6.89 2.31
CA PHE A 16 0.44 -7.40 3.06
C PHE A 16 0.65 -6.69 4.39
N HIS A 17 1.44 -7.32 5.27
CA HIS A 17 1.87 -6.71 6.52
C HIS A 17 2.92 -5.62 6.24
N PRO A 18 2.84 -4.44 6.89
CA PRO A 18 3.74 -3.32 6.63
C PRO A 18 5.23 -3.62 6.83
N GLU A 19 5.57 -4.62 7.65
CA GLU A 19 6.96 -5.09 7.81
C GLU A 19 7.60 -5.62 6.51
N LYS A 20 6.79 -5.96 5.49
CA LYS A 20 7.33 -6.33 4.18
C LYS A 20 7.87 -5.12 3.41
N ILE A 21 7.53 -3.89 3.81
CA ILE A 21 8.04 -2.66 3.18
C ILE A 21 9.45 -2.40 3.68
N THR A 22 10.44 -2.83 2.89
CA THR A 22 11.87 -2.68 3.19
C THR A 22 12.53 -1.54 2.42
N GLU A 23 11.82 -0.91 1.49
CA GLU A 23 12.31 0.16 0.65
C GLU A 23 11.38 1.38 0.74
N TRP A 24 11.98 2.54 0.93
CA TRP A 24 11.31 3.82 1.02
C TRP A 24 12.09 4.84 0.20
N TRP A 25 11.36 5.70 -0.51
CA TRP A 25 11.88 6.81 -1.30
C TRP A 25 11.52 8.15 -0.64
N ASP A 26 12.07 9.23 -1.18
CA ASP A 26 11.82 10.61 -0.74
C ASP A 26 12.07 10.83 0.76
N ASP A 27 13.29 10.51 1.22
CA ASP A 27 13.69 10.63 2.64
C ASP A 27 12.74 9.90 3.59
N ASP A 28 12.47 8.62 3.29
CA ASP A 28 11.58 7.72 4.03
C ASP A 28 10.10 8.15 4.06
N ASN A 29 9.65 9.03 3.16
CA ASN A 29 8.25 9.47 3.10
C ASN A 29 7.39 8.65 2.14
N THR A 30 7.99 7.95 1.17
CA THR A 30 7.27 7.25 0.11
C THR A 30 7.55 5.75 0.19
N ALA A 31 6.58 4.96 0.66
CA ALA A 31 6.70 3.51 0.77
C ALA A 31 6.68 2.81 -0.60
N VAL A 32 7.59 1.85 -0.84
CA VAL A 32 7.67 1.11 -2.09
C VAL A 32 7.07 -0.29 -1.95
N CYS A 33 6.21 -0.69 -2.90
CA CYS A 33 5.52 -1.98 -2.83
C CYS A 33 6.52 -3.13 -2.96
N PRO A 34 6.58 -4.06 -1.99
CA PRO A 34 7.54 -5.17 -2.02
C PRO A 34 7.22 -6.22 -3.09
N HIS A 35 6.05 -6.13 -3.74
CA HIS A 35 5.59 -7.08 -4.74
C HIS A 35 5.79 -6.59 -6.18
N CYS A 36 5.67 -5.28 -6.43
CA CYS A 36 5.74 -4.72 -7.78
C CYS A 36 6.69 -3.52 -7.94
N GLY A 37 7.27 -3.03 -6.85
CA GLY A 37 8.30 -1.97 -6.89
C GLY A 37 7.77 -0.57 -7.18
N ILE A 38 6.47 -0.31 -6.96
CA ILE A 38 5.90 1.04 -7.14
C ILE A 38 5.33 1.61 -5.83
N ASP A 39 5.11 2.92 -5.82
CA ASP A 39 4.72 3.77 -4.68
C ASP A 39 3.19 3.92 -4.50
N SER A 40 2.40 2.92 -4.89
CA SER A 40 0.94 2.95 -4.80
C SER A 40 0.41 2.17 -3.60
N ILE A 41 0.96 2.44 -2.41
CA ILE A 41 0.57 1.78 -1.15
C ILE A 41 -0.40 2.67 -0.35
N ILE A 42 -1.38 2.04 0.28
CA ILE A 42 -2.26 2.66 1.29
C ILE A 42 -2.33 1.78 2.55
N GLY A 43 -2.17 2.38 3.72
CA GLY A 43 -2.32 1.74 5.03
C GLY A 43 -3.73 1.90 5.61
N GLU A 44 -4.16 1.01 6.49
CA GLU A 44 -5.50 1.05 7.12
C GLU A 44 -5.77 2.31 7.97
N ASN A 45 -4.73 2.93 8.54
CA ASN A 45 -4.81 4.19 9.29
C ASN A 45 -5.15 5.38 8.40
N SER A 46 -5.19 5.19 7.07
CA SER A 46 -5.74 6.16 6.12
C SER A 46 -7.26 6.35 6.28
N GLY A 47 -7.91 5.62 7.18
CA GLY A 47 -9.33 5.72 7.48
C GLY A 47 -10.21 4.83 6.60
N PHE A 48 -9.61 3.91 5.84
CA PHE A 48 -10.31 3.00 4.94
C PHE A 48 -9.96 1.56 5.26
N LYS A 49 -10.97 0.69 5.23
CA LYS A 49 -10.74 -0.75 5.34
C LYS A 49 -10.09 -1.26 4.05
N ILE A 50 -8.84 -1.70 4.15
CA ILE A 50 -8.11 -2.29 3.02
C ILE A 50 -8.76 -3.63 2.64
N THR A 51 -9.31 -3.69 1.43
CA THR A 51 -9.93 -4.89 0.83
C THR A 51 -9.60 -4.95 -0.65
N GLU A 52 -9.62 -6.13 -1.26
CA GLU A 52 -9.40 -6.28 -2.71
C GLU A 52 -10.36 -5.41 -3.54
N MET A 53 -11.64 -5.31 -3.11
CA MET A 53 -12.63 -4.46 -3.76
C MET A 53 -12.23 -2.99 -3.70
N PHE A 54 -11.83 -2.49 -2.52
CA PHE A 54 -11.38 -1.11 -2.35
C PHE A 54 -10.15 -0.81 -3.22
N LEU A 55 -9.13 -1.68 -3.18
CA LEU A 55 -7.93 -1.52 -4.00
C LEU A 55 -8.26 -1.57 -5.50
N SER A 56 -9.20 -2.42 -5.92
CA SER A 56 -9.64 -2.51 -7.31
C SER A 56 -10.34 -1.23 -7.79
N GLU A 57 -11.17 -0.61 -6.96
CA GLU A 57 -11.80 0.68 -7.29
C GLU A 57 -10.78 1.81 -7.33
N MET A 58 -9.77 1.79 -6.46
CA MET A 58 -8.64 2.71 -6.56
C MET A 58 -7.87 2.50 -7.86
N HIS A 59 -7.50 1.25 -8.19
CA HIS A 59 -6.83 0.93 -9.44
C HIS A 59 -7.56 1.55 -10.64
N LYS A 60 -8.85 1.24 -10.81
CA LYS A 60 -9.68 1.76 -11.91
C LYS A 60 -9.73 3.28 -12.00
N ARG A 61 -9.52 3.98 -10.88
CA ARG A 61 -9.61 5.45 -10.81
C ARG A 61 -8.31 6.15 -11.19
N TRP A 62 -7.16 5.50 -10.94
CA TRP A 62 -5.83 6.09 -11.07
C TRP A 62 -4.93 5.41 -12.12
N PHE A 63 -5.28 4.20 -12.59
CA PHE A 63 -4.58 3.41 -13.61
C PHE A 63 -5.56 2.89 -14.67
#